data_AF-A0A6A6Y9V3-F1
#
_entry.id   AF-A0A6A6Y9V3-F1
#
_cell.length_a   1.000
_cell.length_b   1.000
_cell.length_c   1.000
_cell.angle_alpha   90.00
_cell.angle_beta   90.00
_cell.angle_gamma   90.00
#
_symmetry.space_group_name_H-M   'P 1'
#
loop_
_entity.id
_entity.type
_entity.pdbx_description
1 polymer ?
#
loop_
_entity_poly.entity_id
_entity_poly.type
_entity_poly.pdbx_seq_one_letter_code
_entity_poly.pdbx_strand_id
1 'polypeptide(L)'
;MPYFYSEAFGKFQKRKAIYKSLSEGWKYCCSATPLPGMTIHMPLTLNEYCKPVLGARILDERNKDQVVQRYVSRKEESARKDGKLLDEKNEEGPDPRRVRVLTVHQAWVWKIDNLVLAAFFDESQGRFGARWEEATEHDVGDQLIRVGKLLSYLINFLDRPVSAGLSEPLFNTFEKSIIFLSDDVNDYIRSSKIDDFSLDKEVQYYREIGDIREELSMIKSVLLQQEEVWKEFISTAWPNYWVDGRFTPPFNDGFGAWRDIARPQVQFPKFKRRIAQLDEDAQRVENSISITLDLKAKHAGLRQTQASTKEAHSAAVMSAAVFGFTIVTIIFTPLSFMLALFALPLQRLQDNQIASRWSSDSGMYTTNYVGKWMAAGELVSVFVTVVFMWAAIEWGLDDPIAKRAWQRIESTRLGRWLKNTKTWQWLKGLWLWIRTTTRSKSTAKKQGPPTVPGAGTAQPQPEDAHRRPRRRAAHRDDVEKGELEP
;
A
#
# COMPACT_ATOMS: atom_id res chain seq x y z
N MET A 1 -20.32 6.20 -33.93
CA MET A 1 -20.48 4.97 -33.12
C MET A 1 -19.11 4.50 -32.66
N PRO A 2 -18.88 4.32 -31.35
CA PRO A 2 -17.64 3.74 -30.86
C PRO A 2 -17.56 2.24 -31.17
N TYR A 3 -16.38 1.71 -31.46
CA TYR A 3 -16.17 0.27 -31.65
C TYR A 3 -14.81 -0.19 -31.14
N PHE A 4 -14.76 -1.45 -30.70
CA PHE A 4 -13.55 -2.06 -30.16
C PHE A 4 -12.62 -2.53 -31.27
N TYR A 5 -11.33 -2.36 -31.03
CA TYR A 5 -10.27 -2.89 -31.87
C TYR A 5 -9.02 -3.15 -31.02
N SER A 6 -8.10 -3.99 -31.47
CA SER A 6 -6.79 -4.14 -30.82
C SER A 6 -5.65 -3.84 -31.77
N GLU A 7 -4.74 -2.98 -31.31
CA GLU A 7 -3.56 -2.55 -32.05
C GLU A 7 -2.29 -3.15 -31.41
N ALA A 8 -1.26 -3.39 -32.22
CA ALA A 8 0.04 -3.79 -31.70
C ALA A 8 0.64 -2.67 -30.84
N PHE A 9 1.12 -2.99 -29.64
CA PHE A 9 1.58 -1.99 -28.67
C PHE A 9 2.75 -1.16 -29.21
N GLY A 10 3.70 -1.77 -29.91
CA GLY A 10 4.81 -1.04 -30.53
C GLY A 10 4.35 -0.03 -31.60
N LYS A 11 3.21 -0.25 -32.26
CA LYS A 11 2.62 0.69 -33.22
C LYS A 11 1.87 1.80 -32.50
N PHE A 12 1.11 1.46 -31.47
CA PHE A 12 0.44 2.41 -30.58
C PHE A 12 1.41 3.43 -29.96
N GLN A 13 2.62 3.01 -29.56
CA GLN A 13 3.66 3.91 -29.06
C GLN A 13 4.11 4.94 -30.11
N LYS A 14 4.15 4.54 -31.38
CA LYS A 14 4.53 5.41 -32.50
C LYS A 14 3.38 6.29 -32.99
N ARG A 15 2.16 6.16 -32.45
CA ARG A 15 0.96 6.86 -32.95
C ARG A 15 1.10 8.37 -32.98
N LYS A 16 1.82 8.99 -32.03
CA LYS A 16 2.06 10.44 -32.02
C LYS A 16 2.95 10.89 -33.18
N ALA A 17 3.97 10.10 -33.51
CA ALA A 17 4.83 10.37 -34.66
C ALA A 17 4.06 10.16 -35.99
N ILE A 18 3.23 9.10 -36.05
CA ILE A 18 2.35 8.84 -37.19
C ILE A 18 1.37 10.02 -37.37
N TYR A 19 0.71 10.45 -36.30
CA TYR A 19 -0.18 11.62 -36.31
C TYR A 19 0.53 12.86 -36.82
N LYS A 20 1.75 13.14 -36.31
CA LYS A 20 2.53 14.29 -36.77
C LYS A 20 2.80 14.22 -38.28
N SER A 21 3.23 13.06 -38.78
CA SER A 21 3.47 12.87 -40.22
C SER A 21 2.19 13.00 -41.07
N LEU A 22 1.06 12.48 -40.61
CA LEU A 22 -0.23 12.64 -41.27
C LEU A 22 -0.68 14.10 -41.27
N SER A 23 -0.55 14.80 -40.15
CA SER A 23 -0.91 16.22 -40.05
C SER A 23 -0.06 17.11 -40.97
N GLU A 24 1.21 16.75 -41.18
CA GLU A 24 2.11 17.45 -42.11
C GLU A 24 1.69 17.24 -43.57
N GLY A 25 1.27 16.01 -43.94
CA GLY A 25 0.77 15.70 -45.29
C GLY A 25 -0.59 16.34 -45.60
N TRP A 26 -1.41 16.60 -44.57
CA TRP A 26 -2.75 17.16 -44.71
C TRP A 26 -2.77 18.69 -44.60
N LYS A 27 -1.60 19.33 -44.56
CA LYS A 27 -1.43 20.80 -44.56
C LYS A 27 -2.16 21.49 -45.71
N TYR A 28 -2.42 20.78 -46.81
CA TYR A 28 -3.15 21.29 -47.99
C TYR A 28 -4.65 20.93 -48.01
N CYS A 29 -5.08 19.99 -47.17
CA CYS A 29 -6.49 19.54 -47.07
C CYS A 29 -7.25 20.29 -45.96
N CYS A 30 -6.54 20.94 -45.06
CA CYS A 30 -7.10 21.84 -44.05
C CYS A 30 -7.03 23.28 -44.57
N SER A 31 -8.12 24.04 -44.44
CA SER A 31 -8.12 25.47 -44.79
C SER A 31 -6.98 26.21 -44.07
N ALA A 32 -6.40 27.23 -44.70
CA ALA A 32 -5.26 28.00 -44.18
C ALA A 32 -5.48 28.57 -42.76
N THR A 33 -6.74 28.74 -42.37
CA THR A 33 -7.18 28.82 -40.98
C THR A 33 -7.64 27.44 -40.51
N PRO A 34 -6.94 26.75 -39.60
CA PRO A 34 -7.48 25.53 -39.01
C PRO A 34 -8.79 25.92 -38.33
N LEU A 35 -9.93 25.46 -38.88
CA LEU A 35 -11.21 25.59 -38.21
C LEU A 35 -11.05 25.02 -36.80
N PRO A 36 -11.49 25.73 -35.74
CA PRO A 36 -11.44 25.21 -34.38
C PRO A 36 -12.13 23.84 -34.34
N GLY A 37 -11.37 22.77 -34.12
CA GLY A 37 -11.90 21.41 -34.04
C GLY A 37 -11.65 20.49 -35.25
N MET A 38 -10.98 20.94 -36.32
CA MET A 38 -10.53 20.04 -37.38
C MET A 38 -9.28 19.26 -36.92
N THR A 39 -9.49 18.10 -36.29
CA THR A 39 -8.42 17.23 -35.79
C THR A 39 -8.57 15.82 -36.36
N ILE A 40 -7.45 15.15 -36.64
CA ILE A 40 -7.47 13.74 -37.03
C ILE A 40 -7.90 12.92 -35.80
N HIS A 41 -9.03 12.22 -35.92
CA HIS A 41 -9.52 11.35 -34.86
C HIS A 41 -8.64 10.09 -34.78
N MET A 42 -7.74 10.04 -33.80
CA MET A 42 -6.88 8.89 -33.57
C MET A 42 -7.63 7.78 -32.79
N PRO A 43 -7.22 6.52 -32.92
CA PRO A 43 -7.53 5.49 -31.92
C PRO A 43 -7.27 6.02 -30.51
N LEU A 44 -8.25 5.86 -29.64
CA LEU A 44 -8.07 6.08 -28.21
C LEU A 44 -7.93 4.72 -27.54
N THR A 45 -7.07 4.60 -26.53
CA THR A 45 -7.15 3.41 -25.66
C THR A 45 -8.44 3.40 -24.87
N LEU A 46 -8.79 2.25 -24.32
CA LEU A 46 -9.94 2.15 -23.41
C LEU A 46 -9.89 3.21 -22.28
N ASN A 47 -8.70 3.43 -21.68
CA ASN A 47 -8.50 4.45 -20.65
C ASN A 47 -8.65 5.87 -21.19
N GLU A 48 -8.07 6.18 -22.36
CA GLU A 48 -8.18 7.52 -22.96
C GLU A 48 -9.63 7.86 -23.33
N TYR A 49 -10.39 6.87 -23.80
CA TYR A 49 -11.80 7.01 -24.14
C TYR A 49 -12.68 7.22 -22.91
N CYS A 50 -12.53 6.38 -21.88
CA CYS A 50 -13.40 6.40 -20.70
C CYS A 50 -12.96 7.44 -19.65
N LYS A 51 -11.70 7.85 -19.63
CA LYS A 51 -11.13 8.77 -18.63
C LYS A 51 -10.30 9.90 -19.25
N PRO A 52 -10.92 10.75 -20.11
CA PRO A 52 -10.20 11.82 -20.82
C PRO A 52 -9.65 12.90 -19.88
N VAL A 53 -10.15 12.99 -18.65
CA VAL A 53 -9.73 13.97 -17.64
C VAL A 53 -8.34 13.65 -17.05
N LEU A 54 -7.86 12.41 -17.20
CA LEU A 54 -6.56 12.02 -16.66
C LEU A 54 -5.39 12.63 -17.44
N GLY A 55 -4.31 12.96 -16.71
CA GLY A 55 -3.08 13.46 -17.33
C GLY A 55 -2.39 12.40 -18.19
N ALA A 56 -1.69 12.85 -19.24
CA ALA A 56 -1.05 11.97 -20.23
C ALA A 56 -0.07 10.94 -19.64
N ARG A 57 0.64 11.29 -18.56
CA ARG A 57 1.56 10.36 -17.87
C ARG A 57 0.81 9.19 -17.23
N ILE A 58 -0.28 9.48 -16.53
CA ILE A 58 -1.11 8.48 -15.86
C ILE A 58 -1.77 7.56 -16.90
N LEU A 59 -2.25 8.14 -18.00
CA LEU A 59 -2.80 7.36 -19.11
C LEU A 59 -1.76 6.44 -19.74
N ASP A 60 -0.52 6.90 -19.95
CA ASP A 60 0.56 6.07 -20.50
C ASP A 60 0.94 4.90 -19.57
N GLU A 61 0.99 5.14 -18.26
CA GLU A 61 1.19 4.09 -17.25
C GLU A 61 0.06 3.05 -17.28
N ARG A 62 -1.20 3.50 -17.27
CA ARG A 62 -2.36 2.60 -17.33
C ARG A 62 -2.49 1.86 -18.66
N ASN A 63 -2.01 2.45 -19.76
CA ASN A 63 -2.04 1.82 -21.07
C ASN A 63 -1.02 0.70 -21.23
N LYS A 64 0.08 0.73 -20.46
CA LYS A 64 1.10 -0.34 -20.41
C LYS A 64 0.64 -1.54 -19.59
N ASP A 65 -0.41 -1.37 -18.79
CA ASP A 65 -0.85 -2.33 -17.80
C ASP A 65 -2.28 -2.84 -18.06
N GLN A 66 -2.73 -2.79 -19.32
CA GLN A 66 -4.06 -3.30 -19.66
C GLN A 66 -4.17 -4.81 -19.44
N VAL A 67 -5.36 -5.30 -19.08
CA VAL A 67 -5.61 -6.74 -18.85
C VAL A 67 -5.27 -7.57 -20.08
N VAL A 68 -5.64 -7.11 -21.27
CA VAL A 68 -5.34 -7.80 -22.55
C VAL A 68 -3.83 -7.92 -22.76
N GLN A 69 -3.07 -6.87 -22.45
CA GLN A 69 -1.62 -6.84 -22.57
C GLN A 69 -0.96 -7.81 -21.58
N ARG A 70 -1.41 -7.82 -20.31
CA ARG A 70 -0.93 -8.76 -19.29
C ARG A 70 -1.22 -10.21 -19.69
N TYR A 71 -2.42 -10.50 -20.17
CA TYR A 71 -2.79 -11.85 -20.60
C TYR A 71 -1.93 -12.36 -21.76
N VAL A 72 -1.74 -11.54 -22.80
CA VAL A 72 -0.91 -11.92 -23.95
C VAL A 72 0.53 -12.18 -23.50
N SER A 73 1.08 -11.29 -22.65
CA SER A 73 2.45 -11.43 -22.13
C SER A 73 2.61 -12.72 -21.31
N ARG A 74 1.69 -13.00 -20.37
CA ARG A 74 1.70 -14.25 -19.59
C ARG A 74 1.57 -15.50 -20.46
N LYS A 75 0.72 -15.45 -21.49
CA LYS A 75 0.54 -16.56 -22.43
C LYS A 75 1.81 -16.85 -23.24
N GLU A 76 2.52 -15.81 -23.66
CA GLU A 76 3.80 -15.95 -24.35
C GLU A 76 4.90 -16.51 -23.44
N GLU A 77 4.99 -16.02 -22.21
CA GLU A 77 5.93 -16.54 -21.21
C GLU A 77 5.71 -18.02 -20.93
N SER A 78 4.45 -18.44 -20.77
CA SER A 78 4.09 -19.86 -20.58
C SER A 78 4.44 -20.69 -21.83
N ALA A 79 4.12 -20.20 -23.03
CA ALA A 79 4.48 -20.90 -24.27
C ALA A 79 6.00 -21.02 -24.49
N ARG A 80 6.78 -20.05 -23.99
CA ARG A 80 8.25 -20.09 -23.99
C ARG A 80 8.79 -21.13 -23.01
N LYS A 81 8.20 -21.22 -21.80
CA LYS A 81 8.53 -22.25 -20.80
C LYS A 81 8.23 -23.67 -21.31
N ASP A 82 7.16 -23.83 -22.07
CA ASP A 82 6.74 -25.11 -22.66
C ASP A 82 7.53 -25.51 -23.92
N GLY A 83 8.52 -24.72 -24.36
CA GLY A 83 9.31 -24.98 -25.56
C GLY A 83 8.53 -24.92 -26.89
N LYS A 84 7.29 -24.38 -26.87
CA LYS A 84 6.46 -24.21 -28.08
C LYS A 84 6.86 -23.00 -28.93
N LEU A 85 7.58 -22.05 -28.33
CA LEU A 85 8.23 -20.94 -29.03
C LEU A 85 9.71 -21.27 -29.20
N LEU A 86 10.07 -21.72 -30.40
CA LEU A 86 11.46 -21.71 -30.87
C LEU A 86 11.81 -20.23 -31.12
N ASP A 87 12.61 -19.60 -30.27
CA ASP A 87 13.14 -18.26 -30.59
C ASP A 87 14.65 -18.32 -30.78
N GLU A 88 15.08 -17.96 -31.99
CA GLU A 88 16.47 -17.81 -32.43
C GLU A 88 17.11 -16.49 -31.94
N LYS A 89 16.45 -15.71 -31.08
CA LYS A 89 17.03 -14.48 -30.53
C LYS A 89 16.73 -14.31 -29.05
N ASN A 90 17.80 -14.17 -28.26
CA ASN A 90 17.80 -13.76 -26.86
C ASN A 90 17.35 -12.29 -26.72
N GLU A 91 16.11 -11.94 -27.09
CA GLU A 91 15.52 -10.66 -26.67
C GLU A 91 14.83 -10.87 -25.31
N GLU A 92 15.24 -10.09 -24.30
CA GLU A 92 14.62 -10.07 -22.98
C GLU A 92 13.28 -9.33 -23.05
N GLY A 93 12.18 -10.07 -23.26
CA GLY A 93 10.82 -9.55 -23.13
C GLY A 93 9.82 -10.11 -24.15
N PRO A 94 8.51 -9.87 -23.95
CA PRO A 94 7.48 -10.24 -24.93
C PRO A 94 7.66 -9.42 -26.23
N ASP A 95 7.45 -10.05 -27.39
CA ASP A 95 7.62 -9.40 -28.68
C ASP A 95 6.64 -8.20 -28.80
N PRO A 96 7.13 -6.95 -28.92
CA PRO A 96 6.28 -5.76 -28.96
C PRO A 96 5.33 -5.72 -30.16
N ARG A 97 5.50 -6.60 -31.16
CA ARG A 97 4.57 -6.80 -32.29
C ARG A 97 3.40 -7.72 -31.93
N ARG A 98 3.55 -8.56 -30.91
CA ARG A 98 2.53 -9.52 -30.47
C ARG A 98 1.73 -9.01 -29.29
N VAL A 99 2.32 -8.16 -28.45
CA VAL A 99 1.58 -7.44 -27.40
C VAL A 99 0.50 -6.56 -28.04
N ARG A 100 -0.74 -6.73 -27.58
CA ARG A 100 -1.92 -6.00 -28.07
C ARG A 100 -2.47 -5.09 -26.99
N VAL A 101 -2.95 -3.92 -27.39
CA VAL A 101 -3.69 -2.98 -26.55
C VAL A 101 -5.10 -2.84 -27.08
N LEU A 102 -6.08 -2.86 -26.17
CA LEU A 102 -7.47 -2.63 -26.48
C LEU A 102 -7.72 -1.14 -26.67
N THR A 103 -8.28 -0.81 -27.83
CA THR A 103 -8.57 0.54 -28.29
C THR A 103 -10.05 0.67 -28.64
N VAL A 104 -10.54 1.90 -28.54
CA VAL A 104 -11.88 2.30 -28.94
C VAL A 104 -11.73 3.32 -30.06
N HIS A 105 -12.25 2.96 -31.22
CA HIS A 105 -12.29 3.83 -32.39
C HIS A 105 -13.69 4.41 -32.57
N GLN A 106 -13.78 5.53 -33.27
CA GLN A 106 -15.04 6.15 -33.64
C GLN A 106 -15.30 5.92 -35.13
N ALA A 107 -16.42 5.25 -35.44
CA ALA A 107 -16.95 5.17 -36.79
C ALA A 107 -17.95 6.30 -37.02
N TRP A 108 -17.74 7.07 -38.08
CA TRP A 108 -18.62 8.13 -38.53
C TRP A 108 -19.29 7.68 -39.83
N VAL A 109 -20.60 7.87 -39.91
CA VAL A 109 -21.38 7.50 -41.09
C VAL A 109 -22.28 8.66 -41.43
N TRP A 110 -22.19 9.13 -42.67
CA TRP A 110 -23.03 10.17 -43.23
C TRP A 110 -23.81 9.61 -44.40
N LYS A 111 -25.12 9.86 -44.42
CA LYS A 111 -25.95 9.64 -45.60
C LYS A 111 -26.19 11.00 -46.26
N ILE A 112 -25.74 11.13 -47.50
CA ILE A 112 -25.93 12.32 -48.34
C ILE A 112 -26.69 11.87 -49.58
N ASP A 113 -27.98 12.14 -49.62
CA ASP A 113 -28.90 11.69 -50.67
C ASP A 113 -28.80 10.17 -50.92
N ASN A 114 -28.12 9.80 -52.02
CA ASN A 114 -27.91 8.42 -52.43
C ASN A 114 -26.52 7.85 -52.09
N LEU A 115 -25.70 8.63 -51.41
CA LEU A 115 -24.34 8.28 -51.04
C LEU A 115 -24.25 8.02 -49.54
N VAL A 116 -23.62 6.90 -49.18
CA VAL A 116 -23.20 6.65 -47.80
C VAL A 116 -21.69 6.83 -47.73
N LEU A 117 -21.26 7.81 -46.94
CA LEU A 117 -19.87 8.02 -46.60
C LEU A 117 -19.63 7.44 -45.21
N ALA A 118 -18.70 6.51 -45.08
CA ALA A 118 -18.29 5.97 -43.79
C ALA A 118 -16.80 6.26 -43.59
N ALA A 119 -16.46 6.85 -42.45
CA ALA A 119 -15.09 7.04 -42.00
C ALA A 119 -14.89 6.26 -40.70
N PHE A 120 -14.07 5.22 -40.77
CA PHE A 120 -13.64 4.43 -39.63
C PHE A 120 -12.22 3.92 -39.90
N PHE A 121 -11.54 3.48 -38.86
CA PHE A 121 -10.17 2.98 -38.97
C PHE A 121 -10.15 1.52 -39.42
N ASP A 122 -9.40 1.23 -40.48
CA ASP A 122 -9.10 -0.12 -40.96
C ASP A 122 -7.57 -0.33 -41.01
N GLU A 123 -7.02 -1.05 -40.04
CA GLU A 123 -5.60 -1.41 -40.02
C GLU A 123 -5.25 -2.54 -41.01
N SER A 124 -6.25 -3.28 -41.51
CA SER A 124 -6.03 -4.53 -42.22
C SER A 124 -5.59 -4.38 -43.69
N GLN A 125 -5.00 -3.23 -44.05
CA GLN A 125 -4.66 -2.86 -45.43
C GLN A 125 -5.85 -3.01 -46.40
N GLY A 126 -7.05 -2.63 -45.97
CA GLY A 126 -8.25 -2.71 -46.80
C GLY A 126 -8.96 -4.06 -46.80
N ARG A 127 -8.52 -5.06 -46.00
CA ARG A 127 -9.29 -6.33 -45.89
C ARG A 127 -10.64 -6.14 -45.22
N PHE A 128 -10.79 -5.20 -44.29
CA PHE A 128 -12.10 -4.85 -43.76
C PHE A 128 -12.93 -4.26 -44.88
N GLY A 129 -12.38 -3.27 -45.61
CA GLY A 129 -13.05 -2.64 -46.76
C GLY A 129 -13.55 -3.67 -47.77
N ALA A 130 -12.66 -4.56 -48.22
CA ALA A 130 -12.98 -5.61 -49.18
C ALA A 130 -14.00 -6.63 -48.64
N ARG A 131 -13.88 -7.06 -47.38
CA ARG A 131 -14.82 -8.02 -46.77
C ARG A 131 -16.19 -7.40 -46.48
N TRP A 132 -16.22 -6.10 -46.22
CA TRP A 132 -17.43 -5.30 -46.07
C TRP A 132 -18.11 -5.11 -47.43
N GLU A 133 -17.32 -4.79 -48.46
CA GLU A 133 -17.78 -4.62 -49.83
C GLU A 133 -18.37 -5.93 -50.38
N GLU A 134 -17.68 -7.06 -50.21
CA GLU A 134 -18.18 -8.41 -50.53
C GLU A 134 -19.48 -8.74 -49.76
N ALA A 135 -19.56 -8.40 -48.46
CA ALA A 135 -20.75 -8.65 -47.65
C ALA A 135 -21.97 -7.77 -48.01
N THR A 136 -21.76 -6.70 -48.78
CA THR A 136 -22.79 -5.74 -49.20
C THR A 136 -23.01 -5.69 -50.71
N GLU A 137 -22.25 -6.46 -51.48
CA GLU A 137 -22.28 -6.51 -52.95
C GLU A 137 -23.64 -7.01 -53.47
N HIS A 138 -24.31 -7.88 -52.72
CA HIS A 138 -25.64 -8.40 -53.04
C HIS A 138 -26.80 -7.55 -52.51
N ASP A 139 -26.54 -6.50 -51.72
CA ASP A 139 -27.59 -5.62 -51.19
C ASP A 139 -27.89 -4.49 -52.17
N VAL A 140 -28.71 -4.80 -53.17
CA VAL A 140 -29.18 -3.84 -54.17
C VAL A 140 -30.33 -3.01 -53.55
N GLY A 141 -30.07 -1.73 -53.27
CA GLY A 141 -31.12 -0.70 -53.25
C GLY A 141 -31.28 0.15 -51.98
N ASP A 142 -31.07 -0.39 -50.77
CA ASP A 142 -31.28 0.40 -49.54
C ASP A 142 -29.97 0.70 -48.79
N GLN A 143 -29.59 1.97 -48.83
CA GLN A 143 -28.43 2.50 -48.11
C GLN A 143 -28.55 2.33 -46.60
N LEU A 144 -29.75 2.39 -46.04
CA LEU A 144 -29.96 2.21 -44.61
C LEU A 144 -29.66 0.77 -44.20
N ILE A 145 -29.98 -0.22 -45.05
CA ILE A 145 -29.62 -1.63 -44.82
C ILE A 145 -28.11 -1.77 -44.75
N ARG A 146 -27.36 -1.11 -45.65
CA ARG A 146 -25.89 -1.10 -45.62
C ARG A 146 -25.37 -0.46 -44.33
N VAL A 147 -25.93 0.67 -43.89
CA VAL A 147 -25.52 1.28 -42.62
C VAL A 147 -25.83 0.35 -41.43
N GLY A 148 -27.02 -0.26 -41.40
CA GLY A 148 -27.41 -1.20 -40.35
C GLY A 148 -26.47 -2.41 -40.26
N LYS A 149 -26.11 -3.01 -41.40
CA LYS A 149 -25.12 -4.09 -41.47
C LYS A 149 -23.74 -3.65 -40.98
N LEU A 150 -23.33 -2.40 -41.26
CA LEU A 150 -22.04 -1.86 -40.83
C LEU A 150 -22.00 -1.78 -39.30
N LEU A 151 -23.03 -1.18 -38.70
CA LEU A 151 -23.15 -1.09 -37.25
C LEU A 151 -23.15 -2.48 -36.61
N SER A 152 -23.91 -3.43 -37.15
CA SER A 152 -23.90 -4.82 -36.67
C SER A 152 -22.52 -5.48 -36.76
N TYR A 153 -21.77 -5.22 -37.83
CA TYR A 153 -20.40 -5.74 -37.96
C TYR A 153 -19.46 -5.15 -36.91
N LEU A 154 -19.52 -3.83 -36.69
CA LEU A 154 -18.73 -3.13 -35.68
C LEU A 154 -19.05 -3.59 -34.25
N ILE A 155 -20.29 -3.99 -33.96
CA ILE A 155 -20.67 -4.55 -32.64
C ILE A 155 -20.08 -5.96 -32.46
N ASN A 156 -19.96 -6.71 -33.55
CA ASN A 156 -19.55 -8.12 -33.51
C ASN A 156 -18.05 -8.32 -33.23
N PHE A 157 -17.25 -7.25 -33.12
CA PHE A 157 -15.83 -7.33 -32.80
C PHE A 157 -15.55 -8.06 -31.48
N LEU A 158 -16.43 -7.94 -30.48
CA LEU A 158 -16.26 -8.61 -29.17
C LEU A 158 -16.32 -10.15 -29.27
N ASP A 159 -17.12 -10.67 -30.19
CA ASP A 159 -17.30 -12.10 -30.44
C ASP A 159 -16.32 -12.64 -31.50
N ARG A 160 -15.68 -11.77 -32.30
CA ARG A 160 -14.80 -12.15 -33.42
C ARG A 160 -13.34 -11.76 -33.18
N PRO A 161 -12.53 -12.65 -32.58
CA PRO A 161 -11.17 -12.32 -32.16
C PRO A 161 -10.25 -11.92 -33.31
N VAL A 162 -10.31 -12.66 -34.43
CA VAL A 162 -9.49 -12.38 -35.62
C VAL A 162 -9.81 -11.00 -36.21
N SER A 163 -11.08 -10.61 -36.21
CA SER A 163 -11.50 -9.27 -36.65
C SER A 163 -10.99 -8.20 -35.70
N ALA A 164 -11.00 -8.46 -34.39
CA ALA A 164 -10.53 -7.52 -33.38
C ALA A 164 -9.00 -7.47 -33.22
N GLY A 165 -8.22 -8.29 -33.94
CA GLY A 165 -6.76 -8.39 -33.78
C GLY A 165 -6.31 -9.20 -32.55
N LEU A 166 -7.23 -9.92 -31.91
CA LEU A 166 -7.01 -10.74 -30.72
C LEU A 166 -6.86 -12.23 -31.09
N SER A 167 -6.16 -13.00 -30.28
CA SER A 167 -6.06 -14.46 -30.48
C SER A 167 -7.31 -15.22 -30.04
N GLU A 168 -8.09 -14.64 -29.13
CA GLU A 168 -9.24 -15.27 -28.47
C GLU A 168 -10.32 -14.21 -28.18
N PRO A 169 -11.61 -14.60 -28.04
CA PRO A 169 -12.67 -13.64 -27.74
C PRO A 169 -12.35 -12.81 -26.49
N LEU A 170 -12.77 -11.54 -26.49
CA LEU A 170 -12.35 -10.60 -25.45
C LEU A 170 -12.74 -11.09 -24.06
N PHE A 171 -13.99 -11.53 -23.87
CA PHE A 171 -14.46 -12.00 -22.56
C PHE A 171 -13.71 -13.24 -22.05
N ASN A 172 -13.22 -14.10 -22.94
CA ASN A 172 -12.41 -15.26 -22.54
C ASN A 172 -11.04 -14.82 -22.01
N THR A 173 -10.49 -13.71 -22.52
CA THR A 173 -9.25 -13.12 -22.02
C THR A 173 -9.40 -12.66 -20.57
N PHE A 174 -10.52 -12.01 -20.25
CA PHE A 174 -10.84 -11.58 -18.88
C PHE A 174 -11.09 -12.76 -17.94
N GLU A 175 -11.89 -13.75 -18.38
CA GLU A 175 -12.14 -14.98 -17.61
C GLU A 175 -10.84 -15.70 -17.23
N LYS A 176 -9.95 -15.91 -18.20
CA LYS A 176 -8.65 -16.55 -17.94
C LYS A 176 -7.74 -15.70 -17.05
N SER A 177 -7.79 -14.37 -17.18
CA SER A 177 -7.01 -13.48 -16.32
C SER A 177 -7.47 -13.57 -14.86
N ILE A 178 -8.78 -13.70 -14.62
CA ILE A 178 -9.34 -13.94 -13.27
C ILE A 178 -8.87 -15.30 -12.73
N ILE A 179 -8.91 -16.35 -13.56
CA ILE A 179 -8.44 -17.68 -13.17
C ILE A 179 -6.94 -17.66 -12.82
N PHE A 180 -6.10 -17.09 -13.68
CA PHE A 180 -4.66 -17.00 -13.43
C PHE A 180 -4.35 -16.23 -12.15
N LEU A 181 -5.04 -15.12 -11.90
CA LEU A 181 -4.85 -14.36 -10.67
C LEU A 181 -5.26 -15.15 -9.42
N SER A 182 -6.39 -15.86 -9.49
CA SER A 182 -6.85 -16.75 -8.42
C SER A 182 -5.83 -17.87 -8.15
N ASP A 183 -5.27 -18.48 -9.19
CA ASP A 183 -4.25 -19.53 -9.06
C ASP A 183 -2.95 -18.97 -8.47
N ASP A 184 -2.47 -17.82 -8.94
CA ASP A 184 -1.26 -17.16 -8.41
C ASP A 184 -1.40 -16.85 -6.91
N VAL A 185 -2.58 -16.40 -6.47
CA VAL A 185 -2.87 -16.10 -5.07
C VAL A 185 -2.89 -17.40 -4.24
N ASN A 186 -3.54 -18.45 -4.75
CA ASN A 186 -3.55 -19.76 -4.09
C ASN A 186 -2.15 -20.35 -3.97
N ASP A 187 -1.32 -20.23 -5.00
CA ASP A 187 0.06 -20.68 -5.01
C ASP A 187 0.92 -19.84 -4.08
N TYR A 188 0.72 -18.52 -4.02
CA TYR A 188 1.37 -17.65 -3.04
C TYR A 188 1.05 -18.08 -1.60
N ILE A 189 -0.21 -18.43 -1.31
CA ILE A 189 -0.62 -18.92 0.01
C ILE A 189 0.03 -20.26 0.34
N ARG A 190 0.10 -21.20 -0.61
CA ARG A 190 0.63 -22.55 -0.40
C ARG A 190 2.16 -22.62 -0.35
N SER A 191 2.83 -21.88 -1.22
CA SER A 191 4.29 -21.95 -1.40
C SER A 191 5.06 -21.08 -0.41
N SER A 192 4.47 -19.99 0.06
CA SER A 192 5.15 -19.10 1.00
C SER A 192 5.25 -19.79 2.36
N LYS A 193 6.48 -20.07 2.81
CA LYS A 193 6.73 -20.21 4.25
C LYS A 193 6.14 -18.97 4.92
N ILE A 194 5.55 -19.13 6.10
CA ILE A 194 4.83 -18.06 6.82
C ILE A 194 5.68 -16.78 7.00
N ASP A 195 7.01 -16.88 6.87
CA ASP A 195 7.96 -15.78 7.05
C ASP A 195 8.25 -14.98 5.76
N ASP A 196 7.80 -15.42 4.57
CA ASP A 196 7.97 -14.67 3.31
C ASP A 196 6.75 -13.77 3.06
N PHE A 197 6.73 -12.64 3.76
CA PHE A 197 5.76 -11.57 3.55
C PHE A 197 6.26 -10.63 2.44
N SER A 198 5.66 -10.72 1.26
CA SER A 198 5.99 -9.84 0.14
C SER A 198 4.85 -8.86 -0.09
N LEU A 199 4.94 -7.70 0.56
CA LEU A 199 3.97 -6.61 0.41
C LEU A 199 3.77 -6.26 -1.07
N ASP A 200 4.83 -6.27 -1.87
CA ASP A 200 4.77 -5.92 -3.29
C ASP A 200 3.86 -6.86 -4.09
N LYS A 201 3.92 -8.19 -3.82
CA LYS A 201 3.03 -9.18 -4.46
C LYS A 201 1.58 -8.98 -4.03
N GLU A 202 1.35 -8.71 -2.75
CA GLU A 202 0.00 -8.49 -2.22
C GLU A 202 -0.66 -7.25 -2.83
N VAL A 203 0.08 -6.15 -2.90
CA VAL A 203 -0.38 -4.92 -3.57
C VAL A 203 -0.55 -5.14 -5.08
N GLN A 204 0.26 -6.00 -5.70
CA GLN A 204 0.09 -6.39 -7.10
C GLN A 204 -1.23 -7.14 -7.32
N TYR A 205 -1.58 -8.13 -6.48
CA TYR A 205 -2.83 -8.87 -6.63
C TYR A 205 -4.07 -7.96 -6.52
N TYR A 206 -4.07 -7.02 -5.57
CA TYR A 206 -5.14 -6.02 -5.45
C TYR A 206 -5.22 -5.10 -6.67
N ARG A 207 -4.08 -4.65 -7.20
CA ARG A 207 -4.05 -3.83 -8.41
C ARG A 207 -4.60 -4.61 -9.61
N GLU A 208 -4.15 -5.85 -9.81
CA GLU A 208 -4.58 -6.67 -10.95
C GLU A 208 -6.09 -6.96 -10.93
N ILE A 209 -6.67 -7.32 -9.78
CA ILE A 209 -8.12 -7.56 -9.69
C ILE A 209 -8.92 -6.26 -9.83
N GLY A 210 -8.43 -5.16 -9.28
CA GLY A 210 -9.04 -3.84 -9.42
C GLY A 210 -9.08 -3.38 -10.88
N ASP A 211 -7.98 -3.55 -11.60
CA ASP A 211 -7.90 -3.24 -13.03
C ASP A 211 -8.85 -4.10 -13.87
N ILE A 212 -8.98 -5.39 -13.58
CA ILE A 212 -9.93 -6.29 -14.27
C ILE A 212 -11.35 -5.74 -14.16
N ARG A 213 -11.79 -5.41 -12.94
CA ARG A 213 -13.15 -4.88 -12.69
C ARG A 213 -13.36 -3.51 -13.33
N GLU A 214 -12.35 -2.66 -13.22
CA GLU A 214 -12.39 -1.32 -13.80
C GLU A 214 -12.46 -1.36 -15.34
N GLU A 215 -11.65 -2.20 -15.98
CA GLU A 215 -11.68 -2.39 -17.44
C GLU A 215 -12.99 -3.03 -17.92
N LEU A 216 -13.54 -4.00 -17.19
CA LEU A 216 -14.87 -4.55 -17.49
C LEU A 216 -15.96 -3.47 -17.42
N SER A 217 -15.88 -2.58 -16.43
CA SER A 217 -16.78 -1.42 -16.31
C SER A 217 -16.61 -0.45 -17.49
N MET A 218 -15.38 -0.16 -17.91
CA MET A 218 -15.11 0.67 -19.09
C MET A 218 -15.65 0.04 -20.38
N ILE A 219 -15.46 -1.27 -20.58
CA ILE A 219 -16.03 -2.02 -21.72
C ILE A 219 -17.56 -1.93 -21.70
N LYS A 220 -18.18 -2.06 -20.53
CA LYS A 220 -19.63 -1.91 -20.37
C LYS A 220 -20.11 -0.52 -20.79
N SER A 221 -19.40 0.54 -20.42
CA SER A 221 -19.75 1.91 -20.82
C SER A 221 -19.72 2.10 -22.34
N VAL A 222 -18.70 1.58 -23.02
CA VAL A 222 -18.62 1.63 -24.49
C VAL A 222 -19.75 0.82 -25.13
N LEU A 223 -20.06 -0.36 -24.61
CA LEU A 223 -21.17 -1.20 -25.09
C LEU A 223 -22.54 -0.52 -24.95
N LEU A 224 -22.77 0.23 -23.87
CA LEU A 224 -24.00 0.98 -23.68
C LEU A 224 -24.16 2.07 -24.75
N GLN A 225 -23.08 2.77 -25.09
CA GLN A 225 -23.09 3.78 -26.16
C GLN A 225 -23.29 3.13 -27.54
N GLN A 226 -22.71 1.94 -27.77
CA GLN A 226 -22.98 1.17 -28.99
C GLN A 226 -24.45 0.80 -29.12
N GLU A 227 -25.06 0.36 -28.02
CA GLU A 227 -26.49 0.01 -27.98
C GLU A 227 -27.39 1.22 -28.20
N GLU A 228 -27.07 2.36 -27.60
CA GLU A 228 -27.80 3.61 -27.77
C GLU A 228 -27.78 4.05 -29.24
N VAL A 229 -26.59 4.15 -29.84
CA VAL A 229 -26.44 4.55 -31.25
C VAL A 229 -27.13 3.56 -32.20
N TRP A 230 -27.03 2.25 -31.92
CA TRP A 230 -27.73 1.25 -32.73
C TRP A 230 -29.25 1.39 -32.59
N LYS A 231 -29.79 1.53 -31.37
CA LYS A 231 -31.23 1.70 -31.15
C LYS A 231 -31.78 2.96 -31.82
N GLU A 232 -31.09 4.08 -31.66
CA GLU A 232 -31.45 5.37 -32.27
C GLU A 232 -31.44 5.27 -33.80
N PHE A 233 -30.41 4.62 -34.37
CA PHE A 233 -30.35 4.40 -35.81
C PHE A 233 -31.51 3.54 -36.30
N ILE A 234 -31.78 2.39 -35.66
CA ILE A 234 -32.83 1.47 -36.09
C ILE A 234 -34.23 2.10 -35.96
N SER A 235 -34.52 2.77 -34.84
CA SER A 235 -35.82 3.41 -34.61
C SER A 235 -36.09 4.55 -35.60
N THR A 236 -35.04 5.26 -36.02
CA THR A 236 -35.13 6.37 -36.98
C THR A 236 -35.18 5.87 -38.43
N ALA A 237 -34.33 4.90 -38.78
CA ALA A 237 -34.27 4.35 -40.13
C ALA A 237 -35.53 3.56 -40.49
N TRP A 238 -36.09 2.84 -39.51
CA TRP A 238 -37.22 1.94 -39.73
C TRP A 238 -38.27 2.02 -38.61
N PRO A 239 -39.01 3.13 -38.49
CA PRO A 239 -40.02 3.31 -37.43
C PRO A 239 -41.10 2.22 -37.45
N ASN A 240 -41.51 1.77 -38.64
CA ASN A 240 -42.53 0.74 -38.82
C ASN A 240 -42.11 -0.65 -38.31
N TYR A 241 -40.81 -0.89 -38.21
CA TYR A 241 -40.23 -2.15 -37.71
C TYR A 241 -39.73 -2.00 -36.27
N TRP A 242 -39.98 -0.87 -35.63
CA TRP A 242 -39.62 -0.59 -34.24
C TRP A 242 -40.88 -0.53 -33.38
N VAL A 243 -41.22 -1.65 -32.75
CA VAL A 243 -42.46 -1.82 -31.96
C VAL A 243 -42.08 -2.17 -30.53
N ASP A 244 -42.68 -1.49 -29.55
CA ASP A 244 -42.47 -1.73 -28.11
C ASP A 244 -40.99 -1.73 -27.68
N GLY A 245 -40.18 -0.87 -28.29
CA GLY A 245 -38.75 -0.77 -28.00
C GLY A 245 -37.91 -1.94 -28.52
N ARG A 246 -38.45 -2.73 -29.46
CA ARG A 246 -37.77 -3.83 -30.12
C ARG A 246 -37.88 -3.70 -31.63
N PHE A 247 -36.82 -4.12 -32.29
CA PHE A 247 -36.75 -4.28 -33.72
C PHE A 247 -37.38 -5.61 -34.14
N THR A 248 -38.40 -5.54 -34.98
CA THR A 248 -39.11 -6.66 -35.59
C THR A 248 -38.94 -6.59 -37.10
N PRO A 249 -37.94 -7.28 -37.67
CA PRO A 249 -37.67 -7.23 -39.10
C PRO A 249 -38.81 -7.85 -39.92
N PRO A 250 -38.96 -7.46 -41.20
CA PRO A 250 -39.92 -8.08 -42.10
C PRO A 250 -39.65 -9.59 -42.27
N PHE A 251 -40.71 -10.40 -42.28
CA PHE A 251 -40.66 -11.86 -42.25
C PHE A 251 -40.06 -12.54 -43.50
N ASN A 252 -39.95 -11.82 -44.62
CA ASN A 252 -39.57 -12.38 -45.91
C ASN A 252 -38.33 -11.66 -46.47
N ASP A 253 -37.17 -11.92 -45.85
CA ASP A 253 -35.87 -11.37 -46.28
C ASP A 253 -35.06 -12.38 -47.09
N GLY A 254 -35.31 -12.44 -48.41
CA GLY A 254 -34.64 -13.39 -49.31
C GLY A 254 -33.09 -13.40 -49.30
N PHE A 255 -32.45 -12.44 -48.62
CA PHE A 255 -30.98 -12.29 -48.52
C PHE A 255 -30.42 -12.30 -47.08
N GLY A 256 -31.24 -12.51 -46.04
CA GLY A 256 -30.77 -12.57 -44.64
C GLY A 256 -30.24 -11.25 -44.06
N ALA A 257 -30.33 -10.14 -44.81
CA ALA A 257 -29.81 -8.83 -44.42
C ALA A 257 -30.43 -8.30 -43.12
N TRP A 258 -31.73 -8.52 -42.94
CA TRP A 258 -32.46 -8.06 -41.76
C TRP A 258 -32.10 -8.87 -40.51
N ARG A 259 -31.74 -10.15 -40.68
CA ARG A 259 -31.20 -10.98 -39.59
C ARG A 259 -29.89 -10.42 -39.03
N ASP A 260 -28.99 -9.98 -39.90
CA ASP A 260 -27.72 -9.38 -39.47
C ASP A 260 -27.93 -8.04 -38.76
N ILE A 261 -28.89 -7.23 -39.23
CA ILE A 261 -29.27 -5.97 -38.60
C ILE A 261 -29.94 -6.19 -37.25
N ALA A 262 -30.76 -7.24 -37.10
CA ALA A 262 -31.44 -7.58 -35.85
C ALA A 262 -30.54 -8.28 -34.83
N ARG A 263 -29.39 -8.84 -35.25
CA ARG A 263 -28.47 -9.60 -34.39
C ARG A 263 -28.02 -8.83 -33.13
N PRO A 264 -27.65 -7.53 -33.19
CA PRO A 264 -27.25 -6.78 -31.99
C PRO A 264 -28.29 -6.75 -30.89
N GLN A 265 -29.59 -6.77 -31.22
CA GLN A 265 -30.69 -6.81 -30.25
C GLN A 265 -30.54 -7.97 -29.25
N VAL A 266 -30.04 -9.11 -29.71
CA VAL A 266 -29.80 -10.31 -28.88
C VAL A 266 -28.40 -10.31 -28.28
N GLN A 267 -27.41 -9.73 -28.98
CA GLN A 267 -26.02 -9.66 -28.50
C GLN A 267 -25.85 -8.71 -27.31
N PHE A 268 -26.47 -7.53 -27.29
CA PHE A 268 -26.29 -6.59 -26.17
C PHE A 268 -26.68 -7.19 -24.81
N PRO A 269 -27.87 -7.82 -24.64
CA PRO A 269 -28.20 -8.50 -23.39
C PRO A 269 -27.22 -9.64 -23.05
N LYS A 270 -26.74 -10.39 -24.06
CA LYS A 270 -25.75 -11.45 -23.85
C LYS A 270 -24.43 -10.89 -23.33
N PHE A 271 -23.92 -9.82 -23.91
CA PHE A 271 -22.70 -9.14 -23.48
C PHE A 271 -22.83 -8.56 -22.08
N LYS A 272 -23.96 -7.89 -21.78
CA LYS A 272 -24.24 -7.38 -20.44
C LYS A 272 -24.26 -8.48 -19.38
N ARG A 273 -24.92 -9.61 -19.67
CA ARG A 273 -24.93 -10.78 -18.77
C ARG A 273 -23.53 -11.35 -18.58
N ARG A 274 -22.75 -11.49 -19.65
CA ARG A 274 -21.37 -12.01 -19.56
C ARG A 274 -20.47 -11.09 -18.75
N ILE A 275 -20.57 -9.77 -18.92
CA ILE A 275 -19.82 -8.81 -18.10
C ILE A 275 -20.25 -8.87 -16.64
N ALA A 276 -21.55 -8.97 -16.35
CA ALA A 276 -22.04 -9.10 -14.98
C ALA A 276 -21.52 -10.38 -14.30
N GLN A 277 -21.49 -11.50 -15.01
CA GLN A 277 -20.91 -12.75 -14.53
C GLN A 277 -19.41 -12.58 -14.23
N LEU A 278 -18.65 -11.97 -15.15
CA LEU A 278 -17.21 -11.76 -14.96
C LEU A 278 -16.90 -10.79 -13.80
N ASP A 279 -17.71 -9.75 -13.60
CA ASP A 279 -17.55 -8.84 -12.46
C ASP A 279 -17.91 -9.55 -11.13
N GLU A 280 -18.93 -10.40 -11.11
CA GLU A 280 -19.25 -11.25 -9.95
C GLU A 280 -18.10 -12.23 -9.64
N ASP A 281 -17.54 -12.89 -10.66
CA ASP A 281 -16.37 -13.76 -10.53
C ASP A 281 -15.16 -12.99 -9.99
N ALA A 282 -14.87 -11.82 -10.55
CA ALA A 282 -13.78 -10.97 -10.10
C ALA A 282 -13.99 -10.49 -8.65
N GLN A 283 -15.21 -10.11 -8.27
CA GLN A 283 -15.54 -9.73 -6.90
C GLN A 283 -15.35 -10.89 -5.91
N ARG A 284 -15.69 -12.11 -6.31
CA ARG A 284 -15.44 -13.31 -5.49
C ARG A 284 -13.94 -13.52 -5.26
N VAL A 285 -13.14 -13.38 -6.30
CA VAL A 285 -11.67 -13.49 -6.21
C VAL A 285 -11.10 -12.35 -5.36
N GLU A 286 -11.56 -11.11 -5.53
CA GLU A 286 -11.16 -9.97 -4.71
C GLU A 286 -11.43 -10.20 -3.22
N ASN A 287 -12.63 -10.69 -2.88
CA ASN A 287 -12.98 -11.02 -1.50
C ASN A 287 -12.09 -12.15 -0.95
N SER A 288 -11.80 -13.16 -1.77
CA SER A 288 -10.89 -14.25 -1.42
C SER A 288 -9.47 -13.75 -1.17
N ILE A 289 -8.94 -12.90 -2.06
CA ILE A 289 -7.65 -12.21 -1.88
C ILE A 289 -7.66 -11.44 -0.57
N SER A 290 -8.70 -10.65 -0.30
CA SER A 290 -8.75 -9.84 0.91
C SER A 290 -8.76 -10.67 2.19
N ILE A 291 -9.55 -11.75 2.23
CA ILE A 291 -9.60 -12.63 3.40
C ILE A 291 -8.27 -13.34 3.58
N THR A 292 -7.69 -13.87 2.52
CA THR A 292 -6.45 -14.66 2.59
C THR A 292 -5.24 -13.81 3.00
N LEU A 293 -5.15 -12.59 2.50
CA LEU A 293 -4.09 -11.65 2.88
C LEU A 293 -4.25 -11.17 4.32
N ASP A 294 -5.47 -10.86 4.77
CA ASP A 294 -5.73 -10.51 6.17
C ASP A 294 -5.38 -11.67 7.12
N LEU A 295 -5.73 -12.91 6.77
CA LEU A 295 -5.34 -14.09 7.53
C LEU A 295 -3.82 -14.25 7.63
N LYS A 296 -3.10 -14.05 6.52
CA LYS A 296 -1.62 -14.12 6.51
C LYS A 296 -1.00 -13.03 7.37
N ALA A 297 -1.47 -11.78 7.23
CA ALA A 297 -1.02 -10.65 8.04
C ALA A 297 -1.26 -10.88 9.55
N LYS A 298 -2.43 -11.39 9.92
CA LYS A 298 -2.76 -11.75 11.32
C LYS A 298 -1.86 -12.86 11.85
N HIS A 299 -1.63 -13.91 11.06
CA HIS A 299 -0.76 -15.02 11.46
C HIS A 299 0.69 -14.57 11.68
N ALA A 300 1.21 -13.71 10.80
CA ALA A 300 2.54 -13.11 10.95
C ALA A 300 2.64 -12.28 12.24
N GLY A 301 1.65 -11.40 12.50
CA GLY A 301 1.61 -10.58 13.71
C GLY A 301 1.49 -11.41 15.01
N LEU A 302 0.66 -12.46 15.01
CA LEU A 302 0.55 -13.37 16.14
C LEU A 302 1.86 -14.11 16.41
N ARG A 303 2.54 -14.59 15.37
CA ARG A 303 3.85 -15.23 15.52
C ARG A 303 4.92 -14.30 16.03
N GLN A 304 4.98 -13.06 15.52
CA GLN A 304 5.92 -12.06 16.02
C GLN A 304 5.66 -11.78 17.51
N THR A 305 4.40 -11.66 17.92
CA THR A 305 4.02 -11.48 19.33
C THR A 305 4.39 -12.71 20.17
N GLN A 306 4.22 -13.91 19.64
CA GLN A 306 4.60 -15.14 20.34
C GLN A 306 6.13 -15.25 20.46
N ALA A 307 6.88 -14.88 19.44
CA ALA A 307 8.34 -14.84 19.47
C ALA A 307 8.83 -13.82 20.51
N SER A 308 8.30 -12.59 20.49
CA SER A 308 8.63 -11.56 21.48
C SER A 308 8.24 -11.97 22.90
N THR A 309 7.13 -12.70 23.07
CA THR A 309 6.72 -13.23 24.37
C THR A 309 7.66 -14.33 24.86
N LYS A 310 8.12 -15.22 23.98
CA LYS A 310 9.11 -16.25 24.31
C LYS A 310 10.46 -15.62 24.67
N GLU A 311 10.89 -14.60 23.94
CA GLU A 311 12.11 -13.83 24.23
C GLU A 311 11.98 -13.06 25.56
N ALA A 312 10.82 -12.46 25.84
CA ALA A 312 10.57 -11.82 27.12
C ALA A 312 10.58 -12.82 28.29
N HIS A 313 10.02 -14.02 28.08
CA HIS A 313 10.06 -15.08 29.08
C HIS A 313 11.48 -15.58 29.33
N SER A 314 12.27 -15.83 28.28
CA SER A 314 13.67 -16.23 28.45
C SER A 314 14.50 -15.13 29.11
N ALA A 315 14.27 -13.86 28.74
CA ALA A 315 14.89 -12.70 29.40
C ALA A 315 14.49 -12.59 30.87
N ALA A 316 13.22 -12.84 31.21
CA ALA A 316 12.75 -12.85 32.59
C ALA A 316 13.43 -13.95 33.41
N VAL A 317 13.51 -15.17 32.87
CA VAL A 317 14.22 -16.29 33.52
C VAL A 317 15.71 -15.96 33.70
N MET A 318 16.36 -15.40 32.68
CA MET A 318 17.76 -14.95 32.79
C MET A 318 17.92 -13.87 33.87
N SER A 319 17.02 -12.89 33.93
CA SER A 319 17.05 -11.84 34.95
C SER A 319 16.88 -12.38 36.37
N ALA A 320 16.02 -13.39 36.57
CA ALA A 320 15.82 -14.06 37.84
C ALA A 320 17.05 -14.86 38.27
N ALA A 321 17.72 -15.54 37.34
CA ALA A 321 18.97 -16.27 37.59
C ALA A 321 20.10 -15.32 37.99
N VAL A 322 20.25 -14.19 37.29
CA VAL A 322 21.22 -13.14 37.64
C VAL A 322 20.94 -12.58 39.04
N PHE A 323 19.67 -12.28 39.35
CA PHE A 323 19.28 -11.81 40.69
C PHE A 323 19.64 -12.82 41.79
N GLY A 324 19.32 -14.11 41.59
CA GLY A 324 19.70 -15.18 42.54
C GLY A 324 21.21 -15.26 42.75
N PHE A 325 22.00 -15.21 41.67
CA PHE A 325 23.47 -15.19 41.75
C PHE A 325 23.98 -13.97 42.54
N THR A 326 23.43 -12.78 42.28
CA THR A 326 23.85 -11.56 42.99
C THR A 326 23.60 -11.63 44.50
N ILE A 327 22.50 -12.25 44.96
CA ILE A 327 22.25 -12.44 46.39
C ILE A 327 23.33 -13.32 47.01
N VAL A 328 23.66 -14.45 46.36
CA VAL A 328 24.70 -15.37 46.83
C VAL A 328 26.05 -14.66 46.91
N THR A 329 26.43 -13.90 45.89
CA THR A 329 27.68 -13.13 45.88
C THR A 329 27.75 -12.08 47.00
N ILE A 330 26.66 -11.33 47.24
CA ILE A 330 26.63 -10.29 48.28
C ILE A 330 26.91 -10.86 49.68
N ILE A 331 26.48 -12.09 49.96
CA ILE A 331 26.68 -12.77 51.25
C ILE A 331 28.04 -13.48 51.30
N PHE A 332 28.38 -14.26 50.28
CA PHE A 332 29.55 -15.14 50.35
C PHE A 332 30.88 -14.42 50.09
N THR A 333 30.91 -13.38 49.28
CA THR A 333 32.17 -12.70 48.94
C THR A 333 32.79 -11.97 50.13
N PRO A 334 32.04 -11.17 50.92
CA PRO A 334 32.58 -10.56 52.13
C PRO A 334 32.95 -11.59 53.20
N LEU A 335 32.12 -12.62 53.37
CA LEU A 335 32.39 -13.73 54.28
C LEU A 335 33.70 -14.44 53.93
N SER A 336 33.91 -14.76 52.65
CA SER A 336 35.15 -15.40 52.17
C SER A 336 36.37 -14.52 52.38
N PHE A 337 36.23 -13.20 52.19
CA PHE A 337 37.28 -12.24 52.49
C PHE A 337 37.61 -12.18 53.99
N MET A 338 36.59 -12.16 54.85
CA MET A 338 36.79 -12.16 56.31
C MET A 338 37.45 -13.44 56.80
N LEU A 339 37.09 -14.60 56.23
CA LEU A 339 37.75 -15.87 56.52
C LEU A 339 39.22 -15.85 56.11
N ALA A 340 39.54 -15.33 54.92
CA ALA A 340 40.92 -15.17 54.47
C ALA A 340 41.71 -14.18 55.36
N LEU A 341 41.07 -13.09 55.81
CA LEU A 341 41.69 -12.09 56.68
C LEU A 341 42.03 -12.65 58.07
N PHE A 342 41.20 -13.55 58.62
CA PHE A 342 41.50 -14.26 59.87
C PHE A 342 42.54 -15.38 59.72
N ALA A 343 42.72 -15.90 58.51
CA ALA A 343 43.76 -16.89 58.20
C ALA A 343 45.16 -16.27 58.04
N LEU A 344 45.24 -14.95 57.81
CA LEU A 344 46.51 -14.24 57.71
C LEU A 344 47.13 -13.96 59.09
N PRO A 345 48.46 -14.16 59.26
CA PRO A 345 49.16 -13.87 60.50
C PRO A 345 49.43 -12.35 60.64
N LEU A 346 48.40 -11.58 60.97
CA LEU A 346 48.53 -10.14 61.23
C LEU A 346 48.72 -9.90 62.75
N GLN A 347 49.84 -9.29 63.14
CA GLN A 347 50.20 -9.03 64.56
C GLN A 347 49.05 -8.39 65.38
N ARG A 348 48.31 -7.42 64.81
CA ARG A 348 47.20 -6.76 65.50
C ARG A 348 45.95 -7.62 65.71
N LEU A 349 45.82 -8.73 64.99
CA LEU A 349 44.73 -9.70 65.17
C LEU A 349 45.15 -10.83 66.13
N GLN A 350 46.46 -11.11 66.23
CA GLN A 350 47.04 -12.11 67.13
C GLN A 350 46.92 -11.72 68.62
N ASP A 351 46.86 -10.42 68.94
CA ASP A 351 46.70 -9.92 70.32
C ASP A 351 45.40 -10.43 71.01
N ASN A 352 44.40 -10.87 70.23
CA ASN A 352 43.12 -11.39 70.72
C ASN A 352 42.99 -12.93 70.55
N GLN A 353 44.07 -13.62 70.20
CA GLN A 353 44.10 -15.08 70.12
C GLN A 353 44.43 -15.69 71.49
N ILE A 354 43.76 -16.78 71.84
CA ILE A 354 44.04 -17.51 73.08
C ILE A 354 45.07 -18.61 72.77
N ALA A 355 46.07 -18.76 73.64
CA ALA A 355 47.09 -19.80 73.50
C ALA A 355 46.44 -21.20 73.47
N SER A 356 46.76 -22.00 72.45
CA SER A 356 46.21 -23.35 72.32
C SER A 356 46.85 -24.29 73.35
N ARG A 357 46.11 -25.30 73.81
CA ARG A 357 46.57 -26.28 74.81
C ARG A 357 47.68 -27.23 74.27
N TRP A 358 47.97 -27.21 72.98
CA TRP A 358 48.84 -28.20 72.32
C TRP A 358 50.00 -27.62 71.49
N SER A 359 50.07 -26.30 71.26
CA SER A 359 51.17 -25.63 70.54
C SER A 359 51.21 -24.13 70.87
N SER A 360 52.41 -23.60 71.16
CA SER A 360 52.65 -22.17 71.41
C SER A 360 52.78 -21.32 70.14
N ASP A 361 52.73 -21.95 68.95
CA ASP A 361 53.01 -21.29 67.67
C ASP A 361 51.74 -21.01 66.83
N SER A 362 50.57 -21.50 67.26
CA SER A 362 49.29 -21.28 66.58
C SER A 362 48.18 -20.95 67.57
N GLY A 363 47.88 -19.65 67.73
CA GLY A 363 46.76 -19.18 68.54
C GLY A 363 45.41 -19.50 67.89
N MET A 364 44.42 -19.92 68.70
CA MET A 364 43.06 -20.16 68.22
C MET A 364 42.16 -18.99 68.62
N TYR A 365 41.34 -18.52 67.69
CA TYR A 365 40.31 -17.52 67.99
C TYR A 365 39.10 -18.17 68.66
N THR A 366 38.46 -17.48 69.61
CA THR A 366 37.20 -17.96 70.19
C THR A 366 36.06 -17.84 69.18
N THR A 367 35.17 -18.83 69.13
CA THR A 367 33.98 -18.85 68.26
C THR A 367 33.11 -17.59 68.43
N ASN A 368 33.03 -17.04 69.64
CA ASN A 368 32.28 -15.81 69.92
C ASN A 368 32.94 -14.55 69.36
N TYR A 369 34.27 -14.45 69.38
CA TYR A 369 34.99 -13.28 68.84
C TYR A 369 34.95 -13.26 67.31
N VAL A 370 35.24 -14.39 66.67
CA VAL A 370 35.16 -14.53 65.21
C VAL A 370 33.72 -14.31 64.73
N GLY A 371 32.73 -14.90 65.43
CA GLY A 371 31.32 -14.74 65.09
C GLY A 371 30.85 -13.27 65.17
N LYS A 372 31.28 -12.51 66.19
CA LYS A 372 30.92 -11.10 66.35
C LYS A 372 31.48 -10.22 65.23
N TRP A 373 32.75 -10.39 64.87
CA TRP A 373 33.39 -9.59 63.82
C TRP A 373 32.97 -10.04 62.42
N MET A 374 32.71 -11.33 62.20
CA MET A 374 32.06 -11.80 60.96
C MET A 374 30.68 -11.19 60.79
N ALA A 375 29.82 -11.23 61.82
CA ALA A 375 28.47 -10.67 61.75
C ALA A 375 28.49 -9.15 61.52
N ALA A 376 29.42 -8.43 62.15
CA ALA A 376 29.60 -7.00 61.91
C ALA A 376 30.10 -6.71 60.48
N GLY A 377 31.04 -7.51 59.97
CA GLY A 377 31.55 -7.42 58.61
C GLY A 377 30.47 -7.65 57.56
N GLU A 378 29.62 -8.66 57.77
CA GLU A 378 28.46 -8.96 56.92
C GLU A 378 27.41 -7.83 56.92
N LEU A 379 27.11 -7.25 58.08
CA LEU A 379 26.16 -6.12 58.14
C LEU A 379 26.69 -4.88 57.42
N VAL A 380 27.99 -4.60 57.54
CA VAL A 380 28.63 -3.47 56.86
C VAL A 380 28.71 -3.71 55.36
N SER A 381 29.09 -4.90 54.92
CA SER A 381 29.17 -5.22 53.50
C SER A 381 27.79 -5.14 52.83
N VAL A 382 26.75 -5.72 53.43
CA VAL A 382 25.36 -5.63 52.95
C VAL A 382 24.88 -4.18 52.93
N PHE A 383 25.19 -3.39 53.96
CA PHE A 383 24.81 -1.97 53.96
C PHE A 383 25.48 -1.21 52.82
N VAL A 384 26.79 -1.43 52.61
CA VAL A 384 27.55 -0.79 51.53
C VAL A 384 27.02 -1.21 50.16
N THR A 385 26.74 -2.49 49.93
CA THR A 385 26.21 -2.96 48.63
C THR A 385 24.82 -2.40 48.35
N VAL A 386 23.93 -2.32 49.34
CA VAL A 386 22.60 -1.71 49.19
C VAL A 386 22.70 -0.22 48.86
N VAL A 387 23.62 0.50 49.50
CA VAL A 387 23.86 1.93 49.23
C VAL A 387 24.40 2.13 47.80
N PHE A 388 25.35 1.31 47.36
CA PHE A 388 25.87 1.37 45.98
C PHE A 388 24.80 0.98 44.95
N MET A 389 23.99 -0.03 45.22
CA MET A 389 22.88 -0.44 44.35
C MET A 389 21.82 0.67 44.24
N TRP A 390 21.48 1.31 45.35
CA TRP A 390 20.59 2.47 45.36
C TRP A 390 21.18 3.65 44.55
N ALA A 391 22.47 3.95 44.73
CA ALA A 391 23.15 5.00 43.98
C ALA A 391 23.22 4.69 42.47
N ALA A 392 23.44 3.44 42.09
CA ALA A 392 23.47 3.00 40.69
C ALA A 392 22.09 3.13 40.02
N ILE A 393 21.00 2.83 40.74
CA ILE A 393 19.63 3.00 40.22
C ILE A 393 19.29 4.48 40.04
N GLU A 394 19.61 5.33 41.01
CA GLU A 394 19.29 6.76 40.96
C GLU A 394 20.14 7.54 39.93
N TRP A 395 21.37 7.09 39.65
CA TRP A 395 22.26 7.75 38.67
C TRP A 395 22.31 7.08 37.29
N GLY A 396 21.93 5.80 37.17
CA GLY A 396 22.00 5.04 35.92
C GLY A 396 20.69 4.97 35.15
N LEU A 397 19.54 5.12 35.83
CA LEU A 397 18.21 5.15 35.22
C LEU A 397 17.59 6.51 35.54
N ASP A 398 17.58 7.44 34.59
CA ASP A 398 16.90 8.74 34.68
C ASP A 398 15.35 8.57 34.67
N ASP A 399 14.80 7.63 35.44
CA ASP A 399 13.38 7.25 35.44
C ASP A 399 12.80 7.26 36.88
N PRO A 400 11.57 7.77 37.14
CA PRO A 400 11.06 8.13 38.47
C PRO A 400 10.58 6.94 39.31
N ILE A 401 10.98 5.71 38.96
CA ILE A 401 10.59 4.47 39.66
C ILE A 401 11.10 4.48 41.11
N ALA A 402 12.32 4.99 41.34
CA ALA A 402 12.91 5.12 42.67
C ALA A 402 12.08 6.02 43.60
N LYS A 403 11.53 7.14 43.07
CA LYS A 403 10.63 8.03 43.83
C LYS A 403 9.33 7.35 44.24
N ARG A 404 8.71 6.56 43.35
CA ARG A 404 7.46 5.83 43.65
C ARG A 404 7.67 4.70 44.66
N ALA A 405 8.78 3.98 44.56
CA ALA A 405 9.15 2.95 45.54
C ALA A 405 9.44 3.57 46.92
N TRP A 406 10.14 4.71 46.95
CA TRP A 406 10.45 5.43 48.19
C TRP A 406 9.19 5.97 48.89
N GLN A 407 8.23 6.51 48.13
CA GLN A 407 6.94 6.97 48.68
C GLN A 407 6.12 5.83 49.33
N ARG A 408 6.19 4.61 48.78
CA ARG A 408 5.55 3.43 49.39
C ARG A 408 6.24 3.01 50.69
N ILE A 409 7.56 3.01 50.74
CA ILE A 409 8.32 2.66 51.95
C ILE A 409 8.10 3.71 53.05
N GLU A 410 8.01 4.99 52.69
CA GLU A 410 7.74 6.11 53.60
C GLU A 410 6.38 5.99 54.31
N SER A 411 5.40 5.33 53.68
CA SER A 411 4.07 5.08 54.27
C SER A 411 4.06 3.99 55.37
N THR A 412 5.09 3.14 55.42
CA THR A 412 5.18 2.03 56.39
C THR A 412 5.78 2.47 57.74
N ARG A 413 5.50 1.71 58.82
CA ARG A 413 6.04 1.98 60.16
C ARG A 413 7.59 2.01 60.19
N LEU A 414 8.24 1.24 59.31
CA LEU A 414 9.69 1.22 59.16
C LEU A 414 10.24 2.54 58.63
N GLY A 415 9.58 3.16 57.65
CA GLY A 415 9.98 4.46 57.08
C GLY A 415 9.89 5.61 58.08
N ARG A 416 8.88 5.59 58.96
CA ARG A 416 8.76 6.53 60.09
C ARG A 416 9.82 6.31 61.17
N TRP A 417 10.17 5.07 61.46
CA TRP A 417 11.24 4.73 62.40
C TRP A 417 12.62 5.16 61.88
N LEU A 418 12.92 4.89 60.60
CA LEU A 418 14.17 5.27 59.94
C LEU A 418 14.41 6.78 59.99
N LYS A 419 13.38 7.61 59.80
CA LYS A 419 13.50 9.09 59.90
C LYS A 419 13.93 9.61 61.28
N ASN A 420 13.67 8.85 62.34
CA ASN A 420 13.94 9.26 63.73
C ASN A 420 15.30 8.79 64.27
N THR A 421 16.10 8.09 63.46
CA THR A 421 17.43 7.64 63.88
C THR A 421 18.49 8.70 63.55
N LYS A 422 19.48 8.87 64.45
CA LYS A 422 20.61 9.82 64.26
C LYS A 422 21.38 9.59 62.94
N THR A 423 21.34 8.37 62.42
CA THR A 423 21.92 7.98 61.12
C THR A 423 21.27 8.71 59.94
N TRP A 424 19.98 9.06 60.01
CA TRP A 424 19.29 9.83 58.96
C TRP A 424 19.74 11.30 58.92
N GLN A 425 20.04 11.90 60.08
CA GLN A 425 20.62 13.23 60.15
C GLN A 425 22.06 13.24 59.61
N TRP A 426 22.82 12.19 59.90
CA TRP A 426 24.16 12.01 59.34
C TRP A 426 24.13 11.81 57.81
N LEU A 427 23.21 11.00 57.29
CA LEU A 427 23.01 10.80 55.85
C LEU A 427 22.52 12.06 55.12
N LYS A 428 21.66 12.89 55.74
CA LYS A 428 21.33 14.24 55.23
C LYS A 428 22.57 15.13 55.14
N GLY A 429 23.42 15.09 56.18
CA GLY A 429 24.68 15.82 56.21
C GLY A 429 25.64 15.37 55.10
N LEU A 430 25.77 14.06 54.91
CA LEU A 430 26.56 13.46 53.83
C LEU A 430 26.00 13.83 52.45
N TRP A 431 24.69 13.81 52.27
CA TRP A 431 24.01 14.21 51.02
C TRP A 431 24.22 15.69 50.69
N LEU A 432 24.14 16.58 51.69
CA LEU A 432 24.45 18.01 51.54
C LEU A 432 25.93 18.26 51.23
N TRP A 433 26.84 17.50 51.84
CA TRP A 433 28.29 17.60 51.60
C TRP A 433 28.69 17.08 50.20
N ILE A 434 28.09 15.98 49.73
CA ILE A 434 28.35 15.43 48.38
C ILE A 434 27.76 16.34 47.29
N ARG A 435 26.58 16.94 47.54
CA ARG A 435 25.94 17.87 46.59
C ARG A 435 26.69 19.20 46.46
N THR A 436 27.36 19.65 47.52
CA THR A 436 28.18 20.88 47.49
C THR A 436 29.54 20.66 46.84
N THR A 437 30.16 19.49 47.01
CA THR A 437 31.43 19.13 46.36
C THR A 437 31.31 18.83 44.86
N THR A 438 30.17 18.30 44.40
CA THR A 438 29.90 18.06 42.96
C THR A 438 29.53 19.32 42.18
N ARG A 439 28.88 20.32 42.82
CA ARG A 439 28.57 21.61 42.17
C ARG A 439 29.82 22.43 41.85
N SER A 440 30.92 22.23 42.59
CA SER A 440 32.21 22.89 42.36
C SER A 440 32.96 22.38 41.11
N LYS A 441 32.64 21.19 40.58
CA LYS A 441 33.29 20.64 39.36
C LYS A 441 32.53 20.97 38.06
N SER A 442 31.29 21.45 38.15
CA SER A 442 30.48 21.89 37.00
C SER A 442 30.81 23.32 36.56
N THR A 443 31.29 24.18 37.48
CA THR A 443 31.65 25.58 37.19
C THR A 443 33.07 25.77 36.67
N ALA A 444 33.95 24.76 36.75
CA ALA A 444 35.34 24.84 36.25
C ALA A 444 35.52 24.40 34.78
N LYS A 445 34.47 23.90 34.11
CA LYS A 445 34.55 23.40 32.72
C LYS A 445 33.80 24.26 31.68
N LYS A 446 33.46 25.50 32.03
CA LYS A 446 32.90 26.52 31.11
C LYS A 446 33.71 27.82 31.18
N GLN A 447 34.99 27.76 30.82
CA GLN A 447 35.73 28.93 30.36
C GLN A 447 36.54 28.50 29.13
N GLY A 448 35.97 28.75 27.94
CA GLY A 448 36.74 28.81 26.70
C GLY A 448 37.51 30.14 26.63
N PRO A 449 38.63 30.21 25.89
CA PRO A 449 39.50 31.38 25.83
C PRO A 449 38.89 32.56 25.05
N PRO A 450 39.45 33.78 25.20
CA PRO A 450 38.70 35.04 25.10
C PRO A 450 38.60 35.60 23.68
N THR A 451 37.50 36.29 23.40
CA THR A 451 37.34 37.21 22.27
C THR A 451 37.65 38.65 22.72
N VAL A 452 38.45 39.37 21.94
CA VAL A 452 38.71 40.82 22.02
C VAL A 452 38.33 41.46 20.67
N PRO A 453 37.83 42.72 20.65
CA PRO A 453 36.62 43.10 19.92
C PRO A 453 36.86 44.16 18.82
N GLY A 454 35.79 44.44 18.05
CA GLY A 454 35.51 45.80 17.60
C GLY A 454 35.03 45.95 16.15
N ALA A 455 33.73 46.22 15.98
CA ALA A 455 33.19 47.39 15.24
C ALA A 455 31.67 47.23 15.10
N GLY A 456 30.92 48.19 15.64
CA GLY A 456 29.46 48.18 15.69
C GLY A 456 28.79 48.92 14.52
N THR A 457 27.52 48.59 14.29
CA THR A 457 26.31 49.44 14.08
C THR A 457 25.22 48.51 13.48
N ALA A 458 23.90 48.57 13.74
CA ALA A 458 22.97 49.50 14.37
C ALA A 458 21.70 48.73 14.88
N GLN A 459 20.86 49.41 15.68
CA GLN A 459 19.61 48.96 16.35
C GLN A 459 18.44 48.62 15.41
N PRO A 460 17.33 48.05 15.95
CA PRO A 460 16.14 48.89 16.23
C PRO A 460 15.42 48.62 17.58
N GLN A 461 14.63 49.62 18.00
CA GLN A 461 13.77 49.69 19.20
C GLN A 461 12.27 49.40 18.88
N PRO A 462 11.39 49.26 19.91
CA PRO A 462 10.04 48.68 19.82
C PRO A 462 8.90 49.73 19.83
N GLU A 463 7.67 49.30 19.49
CA GLU A 463 6.44 50.10 19.65
C GLU A 463 5.28 49.31 20.29
N ASP A 464 4.51 50.03 21.12
CA ASP A 464 3.36 49.63 21.93
C ASP A 464 2.02 50.22 21.40
N ALA A 465 0.95 49.43 21.55
CA ALA A 465 -0.41 49.76 22.03
C ALA A 465 -1.43 50.71 21.32
N HIS A 466 -2.70 50.23 21.38
CA HIS A 466 -4.03 50.91 21.48
C HIS A 466 -4.78 51.47 20.26
N ARG A 467 -5.99 50.91 19.96
CA ARG A 467 -7.35 51.49 20.22
C ARG A 467 -8.50 50.72 19.54
N ARG A 468 -9.63 50.54 20.26
CA ARG A 468 -11.00 50.34 19.71
C ARG A 468 -11.66 51.72 19.46
N PRO A 469 -12.81 51.81 18.76
CA PRO A 469 -14.09 51.92 19.51
C PRO A 469 -15.38 51.33 18.87
N ARG A 470 -16.30 50.93 19.79
CA ARG A 470 -17.79 51.01 19.88
C ARG A 470 -18.80 50.70 18.73
N ARG A 471 -19.62 49.67 19.02
CA ARG A 471 -21.11 49.50 18.97
C ARG A 471 -22.02 50.57 18.31
N ARG A 472 -23.01 50.07 17.54
CA ARG A 472 -24.45 50.41 17.65
C ARG A 472 -25.33 49.17 17.39
N ALA A 473 -26.49 49.16 18.03
CA ALA A 473 -27.47 48.07 18.10
C ALA A 473 -28.81 48.48 17.47
N ALA A 474 -29.59 47.50 16.99
CA ALA A 474 -31.06 47.45 16.85
C ALA A 474 -31.38 45.95 16.57
N HIS A 475 -32.09 45.15 17.38
CA HIS A 475 -33.46 45.16 17.93
C HIS A 475 -34.58 44.93 16.89
N ARG A 476 -35.11 43.69 16.86
CA ARG A 476 -36.50 43.20 16.67
C ARG A 476 -36.44 41.70 16.38
N ASP A 477 -36.79 40.81 17.31
CA ASP A 477 -38.12 40.41 17.81
C ASP A 477 -38.89 39.49 16.83
N ASP A 478 -38.89 38.21 17.21
CA ASP A 478 -40.02 37.29 17.43
C ASP A 478 -40.97 36.81 16.30
N VAL A 479 -41.50 35.60 16.61
CA VAL A 479 -42.71 34.89 16.13
C VAL A 479 -42.44 33.85 15.04
N GLU A 480 -42.81 32.56 15.13
CA GLU A 480 -43.42 31.65 16.13
C GLU A 480 -43.35 30.23 15.52
N LYS A 481 -43.39 29.19 16.39
CA LYS A 481 -44.11 27.89 16.32
C LYS A 481 -44.24 27.16 14.96
N GLY A 482 -44.08 25.84 14.83
CA GLY A 482 -44.12 24.75 15.80
C GLY A 482 -44.60 23.46 15.10
N GLU A 483 -44.53 22.35 15.84
CA GLU A 483 -45.31 21.09 15.66
C GLU A 483 -44.88 20.16 14.51
N LEU A 484 -44.32 18.98 14.85
CA LEU A 484 -44.95 17.72 15.29
C LEU A 484 -45.41 16.87 14.10
N GLU A 485 -44.87 15.65 14.12
CA GLU A 485 -45.12 14.45 13.32
C GLU A 485 -46.60 14.08 13.10
N PRO A 486 -46.93 13.12 12.19
CA PRO A 486 -46.11 11.99 11.71
C PRO A 486 -45.83 11.89 10.21
#